data_AF-A0A8C8ZJH6-F1
#
_entry.id   AF-A0A8C8ZJH6-F1
#
_cell.length_a   1.000
_cell.length_b   1.000
_cell.length_c   1.000
_cell.angle_alpha   90.00
_cell.angle_beta   90.00
_cell.angle_gamma   90.00
#
_symmetry.space_group_name_H-M   'P 1'
#
loop_
_entity.id
_entity.type
_entity.pdbx_description
1 polymer ?
#
loop_
_entity_poly.entity_id
_entity_poly.type
_entity_poly.pdbx_seq_one_letter_code
_entity_poly.pdbx_strand_id
1 'polypeptide(L)'
;MKVTFIKILFWPFSMLLLSDKSQTSKTEVQCNFTEKNYSLIPADVNKNVTILDLSYNQITLNATDTRVLQTFFLLTELYLIENNVTILHNNSFGNLSNLGILNICRNSIYIIEQGAFVGLSKLKQLHLCQNQILQLNTDIFVPLRNLKLLNLQGNLIRYFEVPQLFHLELIILYANPWNCSCSLFNLQNWLNTSNVTLENENITMCRYPDILKSYNIKTVPHKAECVSKFPSPTTEDLYIHFQSISNSTFNSSLNNLTKNLEHEPLGKSWAFLVGVVVTVLMTSLLIFIAIKCPIWYNFLLSYNHHRLEEHEVETYEDSFPGNPSTLSQIPATNSEDTVIFGQLHSFVVDDDGFIEDKYIDTHELCEAN
;
A
#
# COMPACT_ATOMS: atom_id res chain seq x y z
N MET A 1 -70.29 -1.25 -45.32
CA MET A 1 -69.37 -1.04 -44.17
C MET A 1 -70.15 -1.37 -42.89
N LYS A 2 -69.64 -2.12 -41.90
CA LYS A 2 -68.49 -1.83 -40.99
C LYS A 2 -68.72 -0.53 -40.17
N VAL A 3 -68.75 -0.51 -38.83
CA VAL A 3 -68.58 -1.55 -37.79
C VAL A 3 -69.59 -1.32 -36.62
N THR A 4 -69.87 -2.36 -35.84
CA THR A 4 -70.68 -2.38 -34.61
C THR A 4 -70.17 -1.50 -33.47
N PHE A 5 -71.08 -0.98 -32.64
CA PHE A 5 -70.80 -0.29 -31.38
C PHE A 5 -70.95 -1.25 -30.19
N ILE A 6 -69.91 -1.43 -29.38
CA ILE A 6 -70.01 -2.02 -28.02
C ILE A 6 -69.15 -1.18 -27.07
N LYS A 7 -69.71 -0.78 -25.92
CA LYS A 7 -68.99 -0.10 -24.83
C LYS A 7 -68.54 -1.12 -23.79
N ILE A 8 -67.25 -1.16 -23.42
CA ILE A 8 -66.79 -1.78 -22.17
C ILE A 8 -65.74 -0.88 -21.51
N LEU A 9 -66.02 -0.54 -20.24
CA LEU A 9 -65.19 -0.07 -19.11
C LEU A 9 -63.97 0.84 -19.34
N PHE A 10 -63.99 1.94 -18.59
CA PHE A 10 -62.84 2.79 -18.24
C PHE A 10 -62.09 2.17 -17.04
N TRP A 11 -60.75 2.07 -17.09
CA TRP A 11 -59.86 2.47 -15.99
C TRP A 11 -58.38 2.49 -16.46
N PRO A 12 -57.50 3.32 -15.85
CA PRO A 12 -56.17 3.58 -16.39
C PRO A 12 -55.07 2.71 -15.75
N PHE A 13 -54.15 2.20 -16.57
CA PHE A 13 -52.83 1.76 -16.09
C PHE A 13 -51.77 2.08 -17.15
N SER A 14 -51.04 3.19 -16.96
CA SER A 14 -50.03 3.69 -17.90
C SER A 14 -48.80 4.20 -17.13
N MET A 15 -48.26 3.34 -16.26
CA MET A 15 -47.00 3.58 -15.55
C MET A 15 -46.35 2.23 -15.17
N LEU A 16 -45.44 1.77 -16.01
CA LEU A 16 -44.03 1.69 -15.63
C LEU A 16 -43.16 1.58 -16.89
N LEU A 17 -41.86 1.90 -16.77
CA LEU A 17 -40.95 2.01 -17.90
C LEU A 17 -40.51 0.64 -18.43
N LEU A 18 -40.04 0.64 -19.68
CA LEU A 18 -39.33 -0.47 -20.30
C LEU A 18 -38.12 -0.89 -19.45
N SER A 19 -37.96 -2.20 -19.30
CA SER A 19 -36.76 -2.80 -18.70
C SER A 19 -35.55 -2.57 -19.59
N ASP A 20 -34.64 -1.68 -19.18
CA ASP A 20 -33.32 -1.56 -19.81
C ASP A 20 -32.20 -1.57 -18.75
N LYS A 21 -32.01 -2.76 -18.18
CA LYS A 21 -30.82 -3.14 -17.42
C LYS A 21 -30.29 -4.45 -17.98
N SER A 22 -29.41 -4.36 -18.98
CA SER A 22 -28.53 -5.45 -19.43
C SER A 22 -27.41 -5.71 -18.40
N GLN A 23 -27.82 -5.88 -17.14
CA GLN A 23 -26.92 -6.12 -16.01
C GLN A 23 -26.53 -7.60 -16.01
N THR A 24 -25.45 -7.94 -16.72
CA THR A 24 -24.76 -9.22 -16.54
C THR A 24 -24.40 -9.36 -15.07
N SER A 25 -25.01 -10.32 -14.38
CA SER A 25 -24.84 -10.53 -12.94
C SER A 25 -23.42 -10.99 -12.63
N LYS A 26 -22.54 -10.03 -12.37
CA LYS A 26 -21.31 -10.26 -11.60
C LYS A 26 -21.80 -10.58 -10.18
N THR A 27 -21.88 -11.87 -9.86
CA THR A 27 -22.35 -12.38 -8.56
C THR A 27 -21.67 -11.62 -7.42
N GLU A 28 -22.47 -10.95 -6.61
CA GLU A 28 -22.00 -10.03 -5.60
C GLU A 28 -21.95 -10.75 -4.26
N VAL A 29 -20.73 -11.04 -3.78
CA VAL A 29 -20.48 -11.75 -2.52
C VAL A 29 -20.09 -10.72 -1.48
N GLN A 30 -21.00 -10.41 -0.57
CA GLN A 30 -20.82 -9.43 0.49
C GLN A 30 -20.68 -10.13 1.83
N CYS A 31 -19.54 -9.95 2.49
CA CYS A 31 -19.30 -10.47 3.83
C CYS A 31 -19.24 -9.35 4.88
N ASN A 32 -19.93 -9.55 6.00
CA ASN A 32 -20.05 -8.55 7.08
C ASN A 32 -19.56 -9.11 8.41
N PHE A 33 -18.43 -8.56 8.88
CA PHE A 33 -17.74 -8.94 10.10
C PHE A 33 -17.66 -7.78 11.11
N THR A 34 -18.65 -6.87 11.10
CA THR A 34 -18.68 -5.72 12.00
C THR A 34 -18.97 -6.08 13.46
N GLU A 35 -18.40 -5.31 14.39
CA GLU A 35 -18.60 -5.42 15.86
C GLU A 35 -18.22 -6.79 16.47
N LYS A 36 -17.34 -7.56 15.83
CA LYS A 36 -16.95 -8.92 16.29
C LYS A 36 -15.71 -8.97 17.19
N ASN A 37 -15.07 -7.83 17.49
CA ASN A 37 -13.82 -7.72 18.24
C ASN A 37 -12.60 -8.44 17.60
N TYR A 38 -12.56 -8.56 16.27
CA TYR A 38 -11.39 -9.12 15.58
C TYR A 38 -10.16 -8.24 15.77
N SER A 39 -9.05 -8.83 16.24
CA SER A 39 -7.72 -8.19 16.27
C SER A 39 -6.88 -8.48 15.02
N LEU A 40 -7.27 -9.50 14.26
CA LEU A 40 -6.69 -9.94 12.99
C LEU A 40 -7.80 -10.24 11.99
N ILE A 41 -7.53 -10.09 10.70
CA ILE A 41 -8.49 -10.39 9.64
C ILE A 41 -8.71 -11.91 9.51
N PRO A 42 -9.95 -12.42 9.55
CA PRO A 42 -10.24 -13.85 9.39
C PRO A 42 -9.75 -14.39 8.04
N ALA A 43 -9.12 -15.56 8.05
CA ALA A 43 -8.46 -16.19 6.88
C ALA A 43 -9.33 -17.27 6.19
N ASP A 44 -10.42 -17.63 6.84
CA ASP A 44 -11.49 -18.55 6.45
C ASP A 44 -12.55 -17.91 5.55
N VAL A 45 -12.52 -16.57 5.41
CA VAL A 45 -13.41 -15.81 4.51
C VAL A 45 -13.32 -16.33 3.07
N ASN A 46 -14.48 -16.47 2.43
CA ASN A 46 -14.59 -16.91 1.04
C ASN A 46 -13.79 -15.99 0.09
N LYS A 47 -12.79 -16.55 -0.59
CA LYS A 47 -11.87 -15.81 -1.47
C LYS A 47 -12.54 -15.16 -2.69
N ASN A 48 -13.78 -15.53 -2.98
CA ASN A 48 -14.60 -14.89 -4.02
C ASN A 48 -15.29 -13.59 -3.55
N VAL A 49 -15.09 -13.17 -2.30
CA VAL A 49 -15.67 -11.94 -1.72
C VAL A 49 -15.41 -10.70 -2.60
N THR A 50 -16.46 -9.93 -2.85
CA THR A 50 -16.43 -8.67 -3.60
C THR A 50 -16.64 -7.44 -2.71
N ILE A 51 -17.37 -7.58 -1.61
CA ILE A 51 -17.52 -6.53 -0.58
C ILE A 51 -17.17 -7.14 0.77
N LEU A 52 -16.24 -6.52 1.49
CA LEU A 52 -15.80 -6.97 2.82
C LEU A 52 -15.88 -5.81 3.80
N ASP A 53 -16.78 -5.93 4.78
CA ASP A 53 -16.86 -4.99 5.91
C ASP A 53 -16.28 -5.63 7.17
N LEU A 54 -15.23 -4.99 7.69
CA LEU A 54 -14.47 -5.32 8.89
C LEU A 54 -14.49 -4.15 9.90
N SER A 55 -15.41 -3.20 9.74
CA SER A 55 -15.51 -2.01 10.60
C SER A 55 -15.85 -2.34 12.05
N TYR A 56 -15.55 -1.42 12.98
CA TYR A 56 -15.84 -1.57 14.42
C TYR A 56 -15.16 -2.80 15.04
N ASN A 57 -13.86 -2.95 14.77
CA ASN A 57 -13.01 -4.05 15.23
C ASN A 57 -11.67 -3.49 15.79
N GLN A 58 -10.71 -4.37 16.07
CA GLN A 58 -9.42 -4.04 16.67
C GLN A 58 -8.24 -4.33 15.72
N ILE A 59 -8.52 -4.41 14.41
CA ILE A 59 -7.55 -4.77 13.37
C ILE A 59 -6.47 -3.69 13.27
N THR A 60 -5.22 -4.10 13.09
CA THR A 60 -4.05 -3.20 13.05
C THR A 60 -3.47 -3.01 11.64
N LEU A 61 -3.93 -3.81 10.66
CA LEU A 61 -3.40 -3.89 9.29
C LEU A 61 -1.91 -4.26 9.25
N ASN A 62 -1.53 -5.18 10.13
CA ASN A 62 -0.16 -5.68 10.26
C ASN A 62 0.24 -6.61 9.10
N ALA A 63 1.43 -7.20 9.18
CA ALA A 63 1.95 -8.09 8.14
C ALA A 63 1.14 -9.39 7.95
N THR A 64 0.39 -9.86 8.95
CA THR A 64 -0.55 -10.99 8.81
C THR A 64 -1.86 -10.55 8.16
N ASP A 65 -2.47 -9.44 8.61
CA ASP A 65 -3.68 -8.85 8.01
C ASP A 65 -3.47 -8.55 6.51
N THR A 66 -2.34 -7.93 6.18
CA THR A 66 -1.92 -7.60 4.81
C THR A 66 -1.83 -8.84 3.93
N ARG A 67 -1.28 -9.95 4.44
CA ARG A 67 -1.18 -11.22 3.69
C ARG A 67 -2.55 -11.85 3.44
N VAL A 68 -3.48 -11.77 4.40
CA VAL A 68 -4.85 -12.30 4.23
C VAL A 68 -5.61 -11.47 3.19
N LEU A 69 -5.60 -10.13 3.31
CA LEU A 69 -6.21 -9.24 2.32
C LEU A 69 -5.69 -9.46 0.90
N GLN A 70 -4.37 -9.66 0.74
CA GLN A 70 -3.74 -9.96 -0.55
C GLN A 70 -4.25 -11.25 -1.22
N THR A 71 -5.06 -12.09 -0.54
CA THR A 71 -5.74 -13.25 -1.13
C THR A 71 -7.13 -12.95 -1.71
N PHE A 72 -7.75 -11.81 -1.39
CA PHE A 72 -9.10 -11.44 -1.85
C PHE A 72 -9.06 -10.71 -3.20
N PHE A 73 -8.57 -11.38 -4.24
CA PHE A 73 -8.29 -10.78 -5.55
C PHE A 73 -9.53 -10.27 -6.32
N LEU A 74 -10.75 -10.67 -5.94
CA LEU A 74 -12.00 -10.15 -6.53
C LEU A 74 -12.56 -8.91 -5.83
N LEU A 75 -11.97 -8.50 -4.70
CA LEU A 75 -12.51 -7.47 -3.83
C LEU A 75 -12.65 -6.12 -4.55
N THR A 76 -13.87 -5.58 -4.53
CA THR A 76 -14.25 -4.28 -5.10
C THR A 76 -14.47 -3.22 -4.03
N GLU A 77 -14.87 -3.59 -2.81
CA GLU A 77 -15.05 -2.65 -1.70
C GLU A 77 -14.51 -3.22 -0.39
N LEU A 78 -13.78 -2.38 0.37
CA LEU A 78 -13.18 -2.72 1.67
C LEU A 78 -13.48 -1.62 2.69
N TYR A 79 -14.15 -2.01 3.77
CA TYR A 79 -14.50 -1.14 4.89
C TYR A 79 -13.77 -1.58 6.15
N LEU A 80 -12.99 -0.66 6.74
CA LEU A 80 -12.15 -0.82 7.92
C LEU A 80 -12.38 0.36 8.88
N ILE A 81 -13.61 0.88 8.95
CA ILE A 81 -13.96 2.06 9.76
C ILE A 81 -13.79 1.71 11.24
N GLU A 82 -13.34 2.65 12.07
CA GLU A 82 -13.24 2.45 13.54
C GLU A 82 -12.48 1.16 13.90
N ASN A 83 -11.22 1.13 13.49
CA ASN A 83 -10.24 0.09 13.77
C ASN A 83 -8.94 0.72 14.33
N ASN A 84 -7.94 -0.11 14.63
CA ASN A 84 -6.70 0.33 15.28
C ASN A 84 -5.50 0.43 14.30
N VAL A 85 -5.75 0.79 13.04
CA VAL A 85 -4.70 1.01 12.04
C VAL A 85 -3.96 2.32 12.34
N THR A 86 -2.63 2.26 12.37
CA THR A 86 -1.77 3.40 12.76
C THR A 86 -0.74 3.82 11.70
N ILE A 87 -0.33 2.86 10.85
CA ILE A 87 0.57 3.09 9.72
C ILE A 87 -0.01 2.33 8.51
N LEU A 88 -0.04 2.97 7.34
CA LEU A 88 -0.25 2.27 6.08
C LEU A 88 1.12 1.97 5.46
N HIS A 89 1.52 0.70 5.46
CA HIS A 89 2.81 0.24 4.96
C HIS A 89 2.79 0.01 3.45
N ASN A 90 3.98 0.00 2.84
CA ASN A 90 4.17 -0.32 1.42
C ASN A 90 3.48 -1.64 1.04
N ASN A 91 2.58 -1.60 0.06
CA ASN A 91 1.76 -2.72 -0.40
C ASN A 91 0.74 -3.30 0.63
N SER A 92 0.32 -2.54 1.65
CA SER A 92 -0.79 -2.95 2.55
C SER A 92 -2.07 -3.37 1.79
N PHE A 93 -2.29 -2.84 0.60
CA PHE A 93 -3.40 -3.20 -0.30
C PHE A 93 -2.95 -3.80 -1.64
N GLY A 94 -1.78 -4.47 -1.63
CA GLY A 94 -1.25 -5.18 -2.80
C GLY A 94 -2.24 -6.19 -3.36
N ASN A 95 -2.12 -6.51 -4.65
CA ASN A 95 -3.00 -7.42 -5.41
C ASN A 95 -4.50 -7.03 -5.53
N LEU A 96 -5.01 -6.09 -4.71
CA LEU A 96 -6.40 -5.58 -4.73
C LEU A 96 -6.69 -4.66 -5.95
N SER A 97 -6.25 -5.07 -7.14
CA SER A 97 -6.38 -4.34 -8.40
C SER A 97 -7.82 -4.15 -8.89
N ASN A 98 -8.80 -4.80 -8.24
CA ASN A 98 -10.23 -4.64 -8.49
C ASN A 98 -10.90 -3.61 -7.55
N LEU A 99 -10.21 -3.16 -6.49
CA LEU A 99 -10.79 -2.30 -5.47
C LEU A 99 -11.20 -0.94 -6.05
N GLY A 100 -12.48 -0.59 -5.87
CA GLY A 100 -13.11 0.66 -6.27
C GLY A 100 -13.39 1.60 -5.09
N ILE A 101 -13.68 1.04 -3.90
CA ILE A 101 -13.89 1.80 -2.66
C ILE A 101 -12.97 1.25 -1.56
N LEU A 102 -12.25 2.15 -0.90
CA LEU A 102 -11.48 1.87 0.31
C LEU A 102 -11.84 2.88 1.39
N ASN A 103 -12.37 2.42 2.52
CA ASN A 103 -12.75 3.26 3.65
C ASN A 103 -12.03 2.82 4.93
N ILE A 104 -11.13 3.68 5.41
CA ILE A 104 -10.35 3.49 6.64
C ILE A 104 -10.51 4.73 7.55
N CYS A 105 -11.72 5.30 7.56
CA CYS A 105 -12.02 6.41 8.45
C CYS A 105 -11.97 6.00 9.93
N ARG A 106 -11.82 6.98 10.83
CA ARG A 106 -11.89 6.81 12.30
C ARG A 106 -10.87 5.80 12.85
N ASN A 107 -9.70 5.72 12.21
CA ASN A 107 -8.54 4.97 12.68
C ASN A 107 -7.51 5.94 13.30
N SER A 108 -6.31 5.46 13.65
CA SER A 108 -5.23 6.29 14.21
C SER A 108 -4.05 6.47 13.24
N ILE A 109 -4.32 6.51 11.93
CA ILE A 109 -3.27 6.60 10.90
C ILE A 109 -2.53 7.93 11.01
N TYR A 110 -1.22 7.89 11.26
CA TYR A 110 -0.34 9.07 11.30
C TYR A 110 0.80 9.02 10.27
N ILE A 111 1.12 7.84 9.72
CA ILE A 111 2.07 7.63 8.61
C ILE A 111 1.38 6.86 7.47
N ILE A 112 1.63 7.29 6.23
CA ILE A 112 1.32 6.54 5.01
C ILE A 112 2.62 6.46 4.20
N GLU A 113 3.11 5.25 3.96
CA GLU A 113 4.32 5.02 3.17
C GLU A 113 4.08 5.25 1.67
N GLN A 114 5.13 5.60 0.92
CA GLN A 114 5.03 6.03 -0.48
C GLN A 114 4.36 4.99 -1.39
N GLY A 115 4.57 3.70 -1.12
CA GLY A 115 3.99 2.57 -1.84
C GLY A 115 2.73 1.98 -1.20
N ALA A 116 2.09 2.63 -0.22
CA ALA A 116 0.95 2.07 0.49
C ALA A 116 -0.25 1.71 -0.42
N PHE A 117 -0.49 2.55 -1.44
CA PHE A 117 -1.59 2.40 -2.39
C PHE A 117 -1.18 1.76 -3.74
N VAL A 118 0.01 1.15 -3.82
CA VAL A 118 0.48 0.47 -5.03
C VAL A 118 -0.42 -0.71 -5.38
N GLY A 119 -0.80 -0.79 -6.66
CA GLY A 119 -1.72 -1.81 -7.20
C GLY A 119 -3.19 -1.37 -7.27
N LEU A 120 -3.60 -0.33 -6.53
CA LEU A 120 -4.98 0.16 -6.46
C LEU A 120 -5.44 0.98 -7.69
N SER A 121 -5.10 0.52 -8.89
CA SER A 121 -5.29 1.27 -10.13
C SER A 121 -6.75 1.56 -10.51
N LYS A 122 -7.72 0.82 -9.98
CA LYS A 122 -9.16 1.00 -10.23
C LYS A 122 -9.89 1.78 -9.12
N LEU A 123 -9.19 2.22 -8.08
CA LEU A 123 -9.80 2.88 -6.93
C LEU A 123 -10.46 4.21 -7.35
N LYS A 124 -11.73 4.38 -7.00
CA LYS A 124 -12.55 5.56 -7.29
C LYS A 124 -12.80 6.41 -6.05
N GLN A 125 -12.90 5.78 -4.88
CA GLN A 125 -13.11 6.45 -3.61
C GLN A 125 -12.05 6.03 -2.58
N LEU A 126 -11.41 7.01 -1.95
CA LEU A 126 -10.49 6.81 -0.82
C LEU A 126 -10.94 7.66 0.36
N HIS A 127 -11.34 7.01 1.44
CA HIS A 127 -11.75 7.67 2.68
C HIS A 127 -10.73 7.43 3.79
N LEU A 128 -10.05 8.50 4.20
CA LEU A 128 -9.04 8.54 5.27
C LEU A 128 -9.46 9.50 6.40
N CYS A 129 -10.76 9.78 6.51
CA CYS A 129 -11.28 10.78 7.43
C CYS A 129 -11.11 10.42 8.92
N GLN A 130 -11.03 11.42 9.78
CA GLN A 130 -10.93 11.27 11.24
C GLN A 130 -9.75 10.36 11.67
N ASN A 131 -8.61 10.53 11.00
CA ASN A 131 -7.32 9.93 11.33
C ASN A 131 -6.37 11.01 11.91
N GLN A 132 -5.10 10.68 12.10
CA GLN A 132 -4.10 11.56 12.72
C GLN A 132 -3.06 12.10 11.71
N ILE A 133 -3.38 12.12 10.42
CA ILE A 133 -2.44 12.45 9.34
C ILE A 133 -2.01 13.91 9.44
N LEU A 134 -0.70 14.18 9.58
CA LEU A 134 -0.15 15.55 9.66
C LEU A 134 0.23 16.13 8.29
N GLN A 135 0.65 15.27 7.37
CA GLN A 135 1.15 15.62 6.05
C GLN A 135 0.94 14.45 5.06
N LEU A 136 0.87 14.76 3.78
CA LEU A 136 0.74 13.80 2.69
C LEU A 136 1.79 14.12 1.63
N ASN A 137 2.58 13.14 1.20
CA ASN A 137 3.39 13.28 -0.02
C ASN A 137 2.48 13.13 -1.24
N THR A 138 2.68 13.93 -2.28
CA THR A 138 1.95 13.86 -3.55
C THR A 138 2.13 12.50 -4.24
N ASP A 139 3.31 11.89 -4.10
CA ASP A 139 3.65 10.60 -4.70
C ASP A 139 2.73 9.45 -4.29
N ILE A 140 2.20 9.45 -3.05
CA ILE A 140 1.44 8.29 -2.52
C ILE A 140 0.20 8.02 -3.35
N PHE A 141 -0.34 9.05 -4.00
CA PHE A 141 -1.54 8.98 -4.83
C PHE A 141 -1.22 8.51 -6.27
N VAL A 142 0.03 8.56 -6.75
CA VAL A 142 0.44 8.23 -8.15
C VAL A 142 -0.14 6.92 -8.72
N PRO A 143 -0.34 5.83 -7.95
CA PRO A 143 -1.03 4.63 -8.43
C PRO A 143 -2.52 4.81 -8.74
N LEU A 144 -3.20 5.77 -8.09
CA LEU A 144 -4.67 5.92 -8.00
C LEU A 144 -5.28 6.67 -9.20
N ARG A 145 -4.93 6.24 -10.41
CA ARG A 145 -5.26 6.94 -11.68
C ARG A 145 -6.76 7.14 -11.97
N ASN A 146 -7.64 6.43 -11.26
CA ASN A 146 -9.10 6.52 -11.42
C ASN A 146 -9.81 7.18 -10.21
N LEU A 147 -9.06 7.80 -9.29
CA LEU A 147 -9.60 8.39 -8.07
C LEU A 147 -10.48 9.60 -8.39
N LYS A 148 -11.73 9.56 -7.93
CA LYS A 148 -12.77 10.58 -8.12
C LYS A 148 -13.14 11.27 -6.80
N LEU A 149 -13.13 10.53 -5.70
CA LEU A 149 -13.47 11.00 -4.36
C LEU A 149 -12.28 10.81 -3.42
N LEU A 150 -11.81 11.89 -2.81
CA LEU A 150 -10.81 11.88 -1.75
C LEU A 150 -11.34 12.57 -0.48
N ASN A 151 -11.51 11.79 0.59
CA ASN A 151 -11.96 12.31 1.89
C ASN A 151 -10.82 12.31 2.90
N LEU A 152 -10.39 13.52 3.28
CA LEU A 152 -9.31 13.80 4.25
C LEU A 152 -9.82 14.54 5.50
N GLN A 153 -11.15 14.68 5.66
CA GLN A 153 -11.81 15.39 6.75
C GLN A 153 -11.25 15.01 8.13
N GLY A 154 -11.11 15.97 9.04
CA GLY A 154 -10.86 15.68 10.46
C GLY A 154 -9.48 15.08 10.77
N ASN A 155 -8.49 15.34 9.93
CA ASN A 155 -7.09 14.99 10.16
C ASN A 155 -6.32 16.20 10.75
N LEU A 156 -4.99 16.07 10.86
CA LEU A 156 -4.08 17.10 11.39
C LEU A 156 -3.34 17.87 10.27
N ILE A 157 -3.86 17.82 9.05
CA ILE A 157 -3.22 18.36 7.84
C ILE A 157 -3.20 19.88 7.88
N ARG A 158 -2.00 20.46 7.71
CA ARG A 158 -1.80 21.93 7.64
C ARG A 158 -1.68 22.44 6.21
N TYR A 159 -1.14 21.60 5.31
CA TYR A 159 -0.87 21.87 3.91
C TYR A 159 -1.15 20.61 3.11
N PHE A 160 -1.71 20.75 1.91
CA PHE A 160 -1.90 19.65 0.98
C PHE A 160 -1.51 20.15 -0.41
N GLU A 161 -0.42 19.61 -0.95
CA GLU A 161 -0.04 19.85 -2.33
C GLU A 161 -0.88 18.93 -3.22
N VAL A 162 -1.50 19.49 -4.26
CA VAL A 162 -2.34 18.72 -5.17
C VAL A 162 -1.46 18.11 -6.26
N PRO A 163 -1.42 16.78 -6.42
CA PRO A 163 -0.66 16.18 -7.51
C PRO A 163 -1.37 16.41 -8.85
N GLN A 164 -0.62 16.83 -9.87
CA GLN A 164 -1.14 17.30 -11.17
C GLN A 164 -1.91 16.25 -12.00
N LEU A 165 -1.92 14.98 -11.59
CA LEU A 165 -2.47 13.86 -12.37
C LEU A 165 -3.88 13.42 -11.94
N PHE A 166 -4.46 13.97 -10.87
CA PHE A 166 -5.75 13.51 -10.33
C PHE A 166 -6.94 14.34 -10.79
N HIS A 167 -7.86 13.65 -11.46
CA HIS A 167 -9.13 14.18 -11.92
C HIS A 167 -10.21 13.92 -10.86
N LEU A 168 -10.05 14.55 -9.69
CA LEU A 168 -11.03 14.46 -8.61
C LEU A 168 -12.33 15.18 -8.99
N GLU A 169 -13.45 14.52 -8.69
CA GLU A 169 -14.81 15.04 -8.85
C GLU A 169 -15.31 15.65 -7.52
N LEU A 170 -14.89 15.05 -6.39
CA LEU A 170 -15.26 15.47 -5.04
C LEU A 170 -14.04 15.39 -4.10
N ILE A 171 -13.84 16.42 -3.28
CA ILE A 171 -12.83 16.43 -2.21
C ILE A 171 -13.43 16.95 -0.91
N ILE A 172 -13.10 16.30 0.21
CA ILE A 172 -13.62 16.64 1.54
C ILE A 172 -12.45 17.00 2.46
N LEU A 173 -12.37 18.27 2.86
CA LEU A 173 -11.20 18.87 3.53
C LEU A 173 -11.49 19.50 4.90
N TYR A 174 -12.76 19.59 5.33
CA TYR A 174 -13.14 20.29 6.55
C TYR A 174 -12.58 19.64 7.83
N ALA A 175 -12.62 20.39 8.95
CA ALA A 175 -12.07 19.98 10.25
C ALA A 175 -10.55 19.63 10.28
N ASN A 176 -9.77 20.16 9.33
CA ASN A 176 -8.29 20.10 9.35
C ASN A 176 -7.68 21.46 9.81
N PRO A 177 -6.49 21.47 10.44
CA PRO A 177 -5.82 22.67 10.92
C PRO A 177 -5.06 23.44 9.80
N TRP A 178 -5.75 23.76 8.71
CA TRP A 178 -5.19 24.44 7.52
C TRP A 178 -4.39 25.70 7.85
N ASN A 179 -3.20 25.84 7.27
CA ASN A 179 -2.39 27.05 7.35
C ASN A 179 -2.42 27.81 6.02
N CYS A 180 -3.19 28.90 6.02
CA CYS A 180 -3.50 29.78 4.90
C CYS A 180 -2.40 30.84 4.62
N SER A 181 -1.15 30.46 4.84
CA SER A 181 0.03 31.17 4.33
C SER A 181 0.25 30.83 2.84
N CYS A 182 1.33 31.33 2.22
CA CYS A 182 1.67 31.07 0.80
C CYS A 182 1.70 29.59 0.40
N SER A 183 1.92 28.68 1.34
CA SER A 183 1.79 27.22 1.21
C SER A 183 0.42 26.74 0.72
N LEU A 184 -0.65 27.52 0.94
CA LEU A 184 -1.99 27.19 0.46
C LEU A 184 -2.21 27.54 -1.02
N PHE A 185 -1.36 28.39 -1.61
CA PHE A 185 -1.54 28.97 -2.95
C PHE A 185 -1.91 27.93 -4.01
N ASN A 186 -1.16 26.83 -4.08
CA ASN A 186 -1.38 25.76 -5.05
C ASN A 186 -2.75 25.08 -4.87
N LEU A 187 -3.16 24.86 -3.62
CA LEU A 187 -4.46 24.25 -3.29
C LEU A 187 -5.62 25.21 -3.56
N GLN A 188 -5.53 26.48 -3.15
CA GLN A 188 -6.58 27.47 -3.43
C GLN A 188 -6.73 27.68 -4.95
N ASN A 189 -5.63 27.78 -5.69
CA ASN A 189 -5.67 27.91 -7.14
C ASN A 189 -6.37 26.70 -7.78
N TRP A 190 -5.96 25.47 -7.43
CA TRP A 190 -6.61 24.26 -7.96
C TRP A 190 -8.12 24.16 -7.59
N LEU A 191 -8.50 24.53 -6.36
CA LEU A 191 -9.91 24.58 -5.93
C LEU A 191 -10.75 25.65 -6.67
N ASN A 192 -10.10 26.59 -7.35
CA ASN A 192 -10.75 27.66 -8.12
C ASN A 192 -10.65 27.48 -9.64
N THR A 193 -9.67 26.72 -10.15
CA THR A 193 -9.46 26.50 -11.60
C THR A 193 -9.86 25.11 -12.10
N SER A 194 -10.13 24.14 -11.22
CA SER A 194 -10.53 22.78 -11.60
C SER A 194 -12.02 22.53 -11.38
N ASN A 195 -12.54 21.46 -11.98
CA ASN A 195 -13.94 21.05 -11.86
C ASN A 195 -14.26 20.29 -10.55
N VAL A 196 -13.36 20.30 -9.56
CA VAL A 196 -13.56 19.56 -8.30
C VAL A 196 -14.63 20.23 -7.42
N THR A 197 -15.53 19.44 -6.86
CA THR A 197 -16.46 19.91 -5.83
C THR A 197 -15.77 19.84 -4.47
N LEU A 198 -15.72 20.97 -3.75
CA LEU A 198 -15.29 21.00 -2.34
C LEU A 198 -16.52 20.77 -1.45
N GLU A 199 -16.62 19.59 -0.84
CA GLU A 199 -17.75 19.29 0.05
C GLU A 199 -17.63 20.09 1.36
N ASN A 200 -18.76 20.64 1.82
CA ASN A 200 -18.85 21.49 3.01
C ASN A 200 -17.84 22.66 2.98
N GLU A 201 -17.73 23.31 1.81
CA GLU A 201 -16.89 24.49 1.57
C GLU A 201 -17.04 25.54 2.68
N ASN A 202 -18.28 25.85 3.09
CA ASN A 202 -18.60 26.85 4.12
C ASN A 202 -17.93 26.63 5.49
N ILE A 203 -17.61 25.38 5.87
CA ILE A 203 -16.92 25.04 7.13
C ILE A 203 -15.46 24.60 6.91
N THR A 204 -14.96 24.64 5.68
CA THR A 204 -13.56 24.36 5.36
C THR A 204 -12.70 25.60 5.61
N MET A 205 -12.38 25.83 6.88
CA MET A 205 -11.75 27.05 7.37
C MET A 205 -10.25 26.93 7.66
N CYS A 206 -9.56 28.05 7.52
CA CYS A 206 -8.22 28.34 7.99
C CYS A 206 -8.11 28.25 9.53
N ARG A 207 -7.06 27.58 10.02
CA ARG A 207 -6.66 27.58 11.44
C ARG A 207 -5.48 28.52 11.73
N TYR A 208 -4.56 28.66 10.77
CA TYR A 208 -3.35 29.47 10.89
C TYR A 208 -3.14 30.35 9.63
N PRO A 209 -2.36 31.44 9.71
CA PRO A 209 -1.99 32.15 10.95
C PRO A 209 -3.23 32.70 11.67
N ASP A 210 -3.14 33.07 12.96
CA ASP A 210 -4.32 33.51 13.72
C ASP A 210 -5.06 34.73 13.12
N ILE A 211 -4.37 35.56 12.32
CA ILE A 211 -4.95 36.69 11.57
C ILE A 211 -5.94 36.21 10.48
N LEU A 212 -5.70 35.03 9.90
CA LEU A 212 -6.52 34.44 8.84
C LEU A 212 -7.40 33.29 9.36
N LYS A 213 -7.46 33.08 10.68
CA LYS A 213 -8.29 32.07 11.33
C LYS A 213 -9.77 32.31 11.02
N SER A 214 -10.51 31.22 10.80
CA SER A 214 -11.93 31.23 10.39
C SER A 214 -12.24 31.82 9.01
N TYR A 215 -11.24 32.26 8.23
CA TYR A 215 -11.44 32.48 6.78
C TYR A 215 -11.61 31.14 6.06
N ASN A 216 -12.30 31.13 4.93
CA ASN A 216 -12.47 29.94 4.10
C ASN A 216 -11.19 29.68 3.25
N ILE A 217 -10.71 28.44 3.16
CA ILE A 217 -9.46 28.14 2.42
C ILE A 217 -9.51 28.54 0.93
N LYS A 218 -10.69 28.56 0.33
CA LYS A 218 -10.90 28.83 -1.10
C LYS A 218 -11.02 30.32 -1.43
N THR A 219 -11.40 31.15 -0.45
CA THR A 219 -11.61 32.61 -0.63
C THR A 219 -10.74 33.49 0.29
N VAL A 220 -9.88 32.90 1.12
CA VAL A 220 -8.95 33.64 1.99
C VAL A 220 -8.04 34.57 1.17
N PRO A 221 -8.02 35.89 1.44
CA PRO A 221 -7.39 36.87 0.57
C PRO A 221 -5.87 36.69 0.52
N HIS A 222 -5.35 36.48 -0.69
CA HIS A 222 -3.93 36.34 -0.93
C HIS A 222 -3.22 37.70 -0.91
N LYS A 223 -2.16 37.81 -0.10
CA LYS A 223 -1.13 38.85 -0.30
C LYS A 223 -0.26 38.47 -1.50
N ALA A 224 0.07 39.44 -2.34
CA ALA A 224 0.76 39.24 -3.63
C ALA A 224 2.25 38.82 -3.52
N GLU A 225 2.72 38.36 -2.37
CA GLU A 225 4.13 38.11 -2.04
C GLU A 225 4.56 36.65 -2.33
N CYS A 226 3.60 35.76 -2.53
CA CYS A 226 3.80 34.30 -2.58
C CYS A 226 4.42 33.76 -3.88
N VAL A 227 4.53 34.56 -4.94
CA VAL A 227 5.04 34.14 -6.27
C VAL A 227 6.57 33.98 -6.28
N SER A 228 7.27 34.45 -5.24
CA SER A 228 8.72 34.59 -5.15
C SER A 228 9.55 33.30 -4.96
N LYS A 229 8.97 32.10 -5.15
CA LYS A 229 9.64 30.81 -4.86
C LYS A 229 9.68 29.75 -5.96
N PHE A 230 9.34 30.10 -7.20
CA PHE A 230 9.65 29.26 -8.37
C PHE A 230 10.79 29.89 -9.20
N PRO A 231 12.02 29.34 -9.17
CA PRO A 231 13.07 29.74 -10.10
C PRO A 231 12.82 29.10 -11.47
N SER A 232 11.98 29.74 -12.29
CA SER A 232 11.83 29.39 -13.70
C SER A 232 13.15 29.61 -14.44
N PRO A 233 13.66 28.63 -15.22
CA PRO A 233 14.79 28.88 -16.11
C PRO A 233 14.33 29.73 -17.31
N THR A 234 15.05 30.83 -17.59
CA THR A 234 15.27 31.46 -18.92
C THR A 234 14.08 31.50 -19.91
N THR A 235 13.55 32.64 -20.37
CA THR A 235 14.24 33.84 -20.91
C THR A 235 13.36 35.11 -20.82
N GLU A 236 13.73 36.16 -21.57
CA GLU A 236 12.95 37.37 -21.92
C GLU A 236 12.94 38.53 -20.89
N ASP A 237 14.07 39.25 -20.92
CA ASP A 237 14.17 40.67 -21.29
C ASP A 237 13.47 41.79 -20.50
N LEU A 238 14.22 42.89 -20.42
CA LEU A 238 13.89 44.17 -19.83
C LEU A 238 12.55 44.73 -20.34
N TYR A 239 11.63 45.00 -19.40
CA TYR A 239 10.79 46.20 -19.53
C TYR A 239 10.93 47.11 -18.31
N ILE A 240 11.55 48.27 -18.53
CA ILE A 240 11.88 49.23 -17.48
C ILE A 240 10.66 50.10 -17.15
N HIS A 241 10.15 50.00 -15.92
CA HIS A 241 9.34 51.08 -15.36
C HIS A 241 9.48 51.27 -13.84
N PHE A 242 10.69 51.64 -13.39
CA PHE A 242 10.87 52.36 -12.13
C PHE A 242 11.23 53.82 -12.41
N GLN A 243 10.24 54.71 -12.28
CA GLN A 243 10.49 56.13 -12.02
C GLN A 243 10.75 56.33 -10.51
N SER A 244 11.61 57.30 -10.18
CA SER A 244 12.33 57.40 -8.88
C SER A 244 13.25 56.19 -8.62
N ILE A 245 14.53 56.35 -8.29
CA ILE A 245 15.12 57.38 -7.41
C ILE A 245 16.19 58.24 -8.12
N SER A 246 16.36 59.48 -7.65
CA SER A 246 17.30 60.47 -8.19
C SER A 246 18.76 60.27 -7.74
N ASN A 247 19.69 60.44 -8.70
CA ASN A 247 21.11 60.75 -8.57
C ASN A 247 21.68 60.97 -7.14
N SER A 248 22.61 60.11 -6.72
CA SER A 248 23.99 60.53 -6.38
C SER A 248 24.93 59.33 -6.16
N THR A 249 26.22 59.55 -6.42
CA THR A 249 27.37 58.74 -5.96
C THR A 249 27.28 57.21 -6.06
N PHE A 250 27.63 56.63 -7.22
CA PHE A 250 28.52 55.44 -7.26
C PHE A 250 29.39 55.26 -8.53
N ASN A 251 29.58 56.31 -9.34
CA ASN A 251 30.49 56.28 -10.50
C ASN A 251 31.98 56.36 -10.08
N SER A 252 32.50 55.30 -9.45
CA SER A 252 33.94 55.08 -9.26
C SER A 252 34.39 53.61 -9.20
N SER A 253 33.47 52.64 -9.29
CA SER A 253 33.79 51.22 -8.98
C SER A 253 33.88 50.26 -10.18
N LEU A 254 33.50 50.66 -11.41
CA LEU A 254 33.30 49.72 -12.54
C LEU A 254 34.35 49.75 -13.65
N ASN A 255 35.48 50.47 -13.47
CA ASN A 255 36.55 50.55 -14.48
C ASN A 255 37.72 49.58 -14.25
N ASN A 256 37.70 48.78 -13.17
CA ASN A 256 38.81 47.90 -12.76
C ASN A 256 38.50 46.39 -12.87
N LEU A 257 37.37 45.97 -13.43
CA LEU A 257 36.96 44.55 -13.50
C LEU A 257 36.91 43.95 -14.92
N THR A 258 37.43 44.65 -15.92
CA THR A 258 37.53 44.17 -17.32
C THR A 258 38.91 43.61 -17.68
N LYS A 259 39.71 43.23 -16.67
CA LYS A 259 41.07 42.72 -16.85
C LYS A 259 41.40 41.57 -15.90
N ASN A 260 40.89 40.39 -16.23
CA ASN A 260 41.49 39.08 -16.00
C ASN A 260 40.64 38.03 -16.73
N LEU A 261 41.05 37.69 -17.95
CA LEU A 261 40.40 36.72 -18.81
C LEU A 261 41.36 35.52 -18.95
N GLU A 262 41.34 34.65 -17.94
CA GLU A 262 42.16 33.42 -17.88
C GLU A 262 41.27 32.19 -17.68
N HIS A 263 41.70 31.04 -18.19
CA HIS A 263 40.89 29.84 -18.26
C HIS A 263 40.85 29.06 -16.93
N GLU A 264 39.64 28.83 -16.40
CA GLU A 264 39.38 27.64 -15.58
C GLU A 264 39.00 26.43 -16.46
N PRO A 265 39.46 25.21 -16.14
CA PRO A 265 39.25 24.02 -16.98
C PRO A 265 37.86 23.41 -16.79
N LEU A 266 37.27 22.86 -17.88
CA LEU A 266 36.00 22.14 -17.81
C LEU A 266 36.08 20.96 -16.82
N GLY A 267 35.14 20.94 -15.87
CA GLY A 267 35.02 19.87 -14.88
C GLY A 267 34.80 18.49 -15.50
N LYS A 268 35.39 17.45 -14.89
CA LYS A 268 35.44 16.06 -15.39
C LYS A 268 34.09 15.29 -15.39
N SER A 269 32.96 15.99 -15.36
CA SER A 269 31.61 15.40 -15.29
C SER A 269 31.29 14.48 -16.47
N TRP A 270 31.73 14.86 -17.68
CA TRP A 270 31.54 14.05 -18.89
C TRP A 270 32.24 12.68 -18.82
N ALA A 271 33.40 12.59 -18.16
CA ALA A 271 34.11 11.34 -17.98
C ALA A 271 33.37 10.37 -17.04
N PHE A 272 32.67 10.90 -16.02
CA PHE A 272 31.81 10.10 -15.15
C PHE A 272 30.59 9.55 -15.92
N LEU A 273 29.91 10.41 -16.71
CA LEU A 273 28.78 9.99 -17.55
C LEU A 273 29.19 8.91 -18.57
N VAL A 274 30.33 9.08 -19.25
CA VAL A 274 30.87 8.05 -20.16
C VAL A 274 31.17 6.75 -19.41
N GLY A 275 31.75 6.83 -18.21
CA GLY A 275 31.99 5.66 -17.35
C GLY A 275 30.71 4.90 -17.01
N VAL A 276 29.64 5.61 -16.60
CA VAL A 276 28.34 5.00 -16.30
C VAL A 276 27.74 4.31 -17.53
N VAL A 277 27.75 4.97 -18.70
CA VAL A 277 27.26 4.36 -19.95
C VAL A 277 28.05 3.09 -20.32
N VAL A 278 29.39 3.13 -20.21
CA VAL A 278 30.23 1.95 -20.49
C VAL A 278 29.94 0.81 -19.51
N THR A 279 29.79 1.07 -18.22
CA THR A 279 29.47 0.00 -17.25
C THR A 279 28.10 -0.64 -17.49
N VAL A 280 27.07 0.15 -17.83
CA VAL A 280 25.72 -0.36 -18.17
C VAL A 280 25.74 -1.21 -19.44
N LEU A 281 26.49 -0.79 -20.48
CA LEU A 281 26.63 -1.57 -21.71
C LEU A 281 27.39 -2.89 -21.48
N MET A 282 28.48 -2.85 -20.71
CA MET A 282 29.29 -4.04 -20.41
C MET A 282 28.54 -5.06 -19.54
N THR A 283 27.79 -4.62 -18.52
CA THR A 283 26.96 -5.53 -17.71
C THR A 283 25.81 -6.13 -18.51
N SER A 284 25.15 -5.32 -19.35
CA SER A 284 24.11 -5.81 -20.28
C SER A 284 24.64 -6.88 -21.23
N LEU A 285 25.84 -6.68 -21.78
CA LEU A 285 26.51 -7.65 -22.66
C LEU A 285 26.88 -8.95 -21.93
N LEU A 286 27.39 -8.87 -20.71
CA LEU A 286 27.70 -10.05 -19.88
C LEU A 286 26.45 -10.87 -19.55
N ILE A 287 25.34 -10.21 -19.20
CA ILE A 287 24.04 -10.86 -18.97
C ILE A 287 23.54 -11.55 -20.25
N PHE A 288 23.64 -10.88 -21.40
CA PHE A 288 23.25 -11.46 -22.69
C PHE A 288 24.10 -12.70 -23.06
N ILE A 289 25.41 -12.66 -22.82
CA ILE A 289 26.31 -13.81 -23.03
C ILE A 289 25.95 -14.95 -22.07
N ALA A 290 25.72 -14.67 -20.79
CA ALA A 290 25.34 -15.69 -19.81
C ALA A 290 24.01 -16.40 -20.15
N ILE A 291 23.02 -15.66 -20.69
CA ILE A 291 21.74 -16.20 -21.12
C ILE A 291 21.86 -16.98 -22.45
N LYS A 292 22.69 -16.52 -23.39
CA LYS A 292 22.68 -17.01 -24.78
C LYS A 292 23.85 -17.94 -25.16
N CYS A 293 24.85 -18.09 -24.30
CA CYS A 293 26.00 -18.96 -24.51
C CYS A 293 26.19 -19.94 -23.33
N PRO A 294 25.44 -21.07 -23.28
CA PRO A 294 25.48 -22.04 -22.17
C PRO A 294 26.79 -22.84 -22.04
N ILE A 295 27.87 -22.44 -22.73
CA ILE A 295 29.17 -23.12 -22.73
C ILE A 295 29.81 -23.09 -21.33
N TRP A 296 29.63 -21.98 -20.58
CA TRP A 296 30.17 -21.85 -19.22
C TRP A 296 29.53 -22.81 -18.19
N TYR A 297 28.27 -23.18 -18.38
CA TYR A 297 27.57 -24.15 -17.52
C TYR A 297 28.26 -25.53 -17.57
N ASN A 298 28.70 -25.97 -18.76
CA ASN A 298 29.46 -27.22 -18.91
C ASN A 298 30.84 -27.15 -18.23
N PHE A 299 31.50 -26.00 -18.23
CA PHE A 299 32.79 -25.83 -17.56
C PHE A 299 32.65 -25.85 -16.03
N LEU A 300 31.55 -25.31 -15.51
CA LEU A 300 31.26 -25.27 -14.07
C LEU A 300 30.81 -26.64 -13.53
N LEU A 301 30.07 -27.42 -14.33
CA LEU A 301 29.78 -28.84 -14.05
C LEU A 301 30.97 -29.78 -14.26
N SER A 302 31.98 -29.37 -15.04
CA SER A 302 33.24 -30.11 -15.17
C SER A 302 34.12 -30.00 -13.92
N TYR A 303 33.78 -29.14 -12.95
CA TYR A 303 34.52 -29.00 -11.69
C TYR A 303 34.12 -30.10 -10.69
N ASN A 304 34.45 -31.35 -11.04
CA ASN A 304 34.31 -32.48 -10.12
C ASN A 304 35.13 -32.22 -8.85
N HIS A 305 34.46 -32.25 -7.70
CA HIS A 305 35.16 -32.34 -6.43
C HIS A 305 35.94 -33.66 -6.39
N HIS A 306 37.27 -33.58 -6.45
CA HIS A 306 38.11 -34.67 -5.93
C HIS A 306 37.80 -34.81 -4.44
N ARG A 307 37.03 -35.85 -4.09
CA ARG A 307 36.83 -36.23 -2.70
C ARG A 307 38.20 -36.61 -2.14
N LEU A 308 38.60 -35.95 -1.05
CA LEU A 308 39.83 -36.31 -0.36
C LEU A 308 39.72 -37.77 0.10
N GLU A 309 40.74 -38.56 -0.23
CA GLU A 309 40.86 -39.95 0.14
C GLU A 309 41.66 -39.99 1.44
N GLU A 310 40.97 -40.25 2.56
CA GLU A 310 41.60 -40.31 3.87
C GLU A 310 42.53 -41.51 3.94
N HIS A 311 43.84 -41.25 4.10
CA HIS A 311 44.81 -42.31 4.37
C HIS A 311 44.59 -42.86 5.78
N GLU A 312 43.97 -44.03 5.89
CA GLU A 312 44.13 -44.87 7.07
C GLU A 312 45.60 -45.26 7.19
N VAL A 313 46.22 -44.94 8.33
CA VAL A 313 47.64 -45.23 8.56
C VAL A 313 47.77 -46.65 9.10
N GLU A 314 48.29 -47.56 8.27
CA GLU A 314 48.77 -48.86 8.74
C GLU A 314 49.85 -48.67 9.80
N THR A 315 49.57 -49.11 11.04
CA THR A 315 50.60 -49.36 12.05
C THR A 315 50.65 -50.86 12.33
N TYR A 316 51.81 -51.44 12.10
CA TYR A 316 52.05 -52.88 12.02
C TYR A 316 52.26 -53.52 13.40
N GLU A 317 51.65 -54.69 13.61
CA GLU A 317 52.03 -55.75 14.57
C GLU A 317 52.09 -55.39 16.08
N ASP A 318 51.79 -56.28 17.02
CA ASP A 318 52.48 -57.57 17.21
C ASP A 318 51.66 -58.63 17.98
N SER A 319 52.09 -59.90 17.85
CA SER A 319 51.80 -61.09 18.69
C SER A 319 50.41 -61.81 18.62
N PHE A 320 50.50 -63.06 18.15
CA PHE A 320 49.56 -64.19 18.19
C PHE A 320 49.35 -64.78 19.62
N PRO A 321 48.53 -65.85 19.85
CA PRO A 321 47.17 -66.17 19.38
C PRO A 321 46.24 -66.74 20.50
N GLY A 322 44.95 -67.02 20.23
CA GLY A 322 44.14 -67.86 21.14
C GLY A 322 42.66 -68.11 20.81
N ASN A 323 42.31 -69.36 20.50
CA ASN A 323 40.94 -69.93 20.47
C ASN A 323 40.87 -71.06 21.53
N PRO A 324 39.69 -71.56 21.98
CA PRO A 324 38.44 -70.86 22.32
C PRO A 324 37.79 -71.38 23.64
N SER A 325 36.61 -70.84 24.01
CA SER A 325 35.53 -71.51 24.79
C SER A 325 35.60 -71.72 26.32
N THR A 326 34.40 -71.93 26.91
CA THR A 326 34.03 -72.54 28.22
C THR A 326 34.25 -71.85 29.59
N LEU A 327 33.13 -71.32 30.12
CA LEU A 327 32.41 -71.79 31.34
C LEU A 327 32.91 -71.50 32.79
N SER A 328 32.00 -70.87 33.58
CA SER A 328 31.78 -70.96 35.06
C SER A 328 32.83 -70.47 36.08
N GLN A 329 32.39 -69.67 37.06
CA GLN A 329 32.02 -70.13 38.42
C GLN A 329 31.34 -69.02 39.26
N ILE A 330 30.69 -69.40 40.38
CA ILE A 330 29.97 -68.52 41.34
C ILE A 330 30.41 -68.92 42.77
N PRO A 331 30.61 -67.97 43.70
CA PRO A 331 29.70 -67.80 44.85
C PRO A 331 29.35 -66.32 45.08
N ALA A 332 28.11 -65.86 45.26
CA ALA A 332 27.01 -66.28 46.18
C ALA A 332 27.07 -65.64 47.59
N THR A 333 26.37 -64.51 47.75
CA THR A 333 25.74 -64.08 49.01
C THR A 333 24.44 -63.31 48.74
N ASN A 334 23.35 -63.81 49.33
CA ASN A 334 21.99 -63.30 49.57
C ASN A 334 21.82 -61.76 49.49
N SER A 335 20.68 -61.20 49.06
CA SER A 335 19.30 -61.59 49.36
C SER A 335 18.23 -61.24 48.30
N GLU A 336 17.05 -61.84 48.46
CA GLU A 336 15.68 -61.54 47.97
C GLU A 336 15.44 -60.12 47.37
N ASP A 337 14.64 -59.95 46.29
CA ASP A 337 13.38 -60.65 45.97
C ASP A 337 13.12 -60.99 44.47
N THR A 338 12.07 -61.80 44.24
CA THR A 338 11.41 -62.08 42.93
C THR A 338 10.00 -62.65 43.21
N VAL A 339 8.97 -62.68 42.35
CA VAL A 339 8.80 -62.59 40.87
C VAL A 339 7.56 -61.68 40.57
N ILE A 340 6.81 -61.62 39.45
CA ILE A 340 6.56 -62.45 38.25
C ILE A 340 6.05 -61.59 37.07
N PHE A 341 5.89 -62.15 35.86
CA PHE A 341 5.15 -61.55 34.74
C PHE A 341 3.66 -61.95 34.74
N GLY A 342 2.76 -61.01 34.41
CA GLY A 342 1.36 -61.26 34.02
C GLY A 342 0.88 -60.11 33.13
N GLN A 343 0.76 -60.29 31.82
CA GLN A 343 -0.30 -60.97 31.05
C GLN A 343 -1.47 -60.05 30.70
N LEU A 344 -1.50 -59.72 29.40
CA LEU A 344 -2.57 -59.18 28.56
C LEU A 344 -3.95 -58.90 29.21
N HIS A 345 -4.39 -57.64 29.10
CA HIS A 345 -5.81 -57.31 28.99
C HIS A 345 -6.05 -56.52 27.71
N SER A 346 -7.07 -56.90 26.96
CA SER A 346 -7.53 -56.19 25.77
C SER A 346 -8.30 -54.95 26.20
N PHE A 347 -7.79 -53.76 25.88
CA PHE A 347 -8.60 -52.55 25.98
C PHE A 347 -9.67 -52.58 24.89
N VAL A 348 -10.92 -52.43 25.33
CA VAL A 348 -12.06 -52.15 24.46
C VAL A 348 -11.85 -50.76 23.86
N VAL A 349 -12.31 -50.56 22.62
CA VAL A 349 -12.47 -49.20 22.07
C VAL A 349 -13.70 -48.62 22.76
N ASP A 350 -13.50 -47.96 23.89
CA ASP A 350 -14.53 -47.10 24.48
C ASP A 350 -14.69 -45.89 23.55
N ASP A 351 -15.93 -45.69 23.11
CA ASP A 351 -16.36 -44.69 22.14
C ASP A 351 -16.13 -43.29 22.73
N ASP A 352 -15.00 -42.64 22.39
CA ASP A 352 -14.64 -41.33 22.91
C ASP A 352 -15.48 -40.24 22.24
N GLY A 353 -16.73 -40.15 22.72
CA GLY A 353 -17.83 -39.38 22.16
C GLY A 353 -17.49 -37.92 21.90
N PHE A 354 -16.87 -37.68 20.74
CA PHE A 354 -16.54 -36.37 20.25
C PHE A 354 -17.85 -35.68 19.89
N ILE A 355 -18.28 -34.78 20.76
CA ILE A 355 -19.40 -33.89 20.47
C ILE A 355 -18.94 -33.01 19.31
N GLU A 356 -19.39 -33.34 18.09
CA GLU A 356 -19.36 -32.40 16.98
C GLU A 356 -20.22 -31.20 17.40
N ASP A 357 -19.55 -30.13 17.85
CA ASP A 357 -20.20 -28.89 18.24
C ASP A 357 -21.01 -28.38 17.05
N LYS A 358 -22.34 -28.40 17.22
CA LYS A 358 -23.28 -28.47 16.11
C LYS A 358 -23.40 -27.12 15.41
N TYR A 359 -22.50 -26.90 14.45
CA TYR A 359 -22.55 -25.84 13.43
C TYR A 359 -22.84 -24.45 14.02
N ILE A 360 -21.79 -23.76 14.48
CA ILE A 360 -21.78 -22.29 14.29
C ILE A 360 -21.76 -22.08 12.78
N ASP A 361 -22.90 -21.70 12.23
CA ASP A 361 -23.10 -21.69 10.78
C ASP A 361 -22.38 -20.49 10.14
N THR A 362 -21.13 -20.70 9.77
CA THR A 362 -20.29 -19.67 9.11
C THR A 362 -20.84 -19.21 7.76
N HIS A 363 -21.90 -19.85 7.24
CA HIS A 363 -22.61 -19.39 6.04
C HIS A 363 -23.49 -18.15 6.27
N GLU A 364 -23.85 -17.77 7.50
CA GLU A 364 -24.58 -16.51 7.78
C GLU A 364 -23.73 -15.23 7.63
N LEU A 365 -22.41 -15.35 7.42
CA LEU A 365 -21.49 -14.20 7.40
C LEU A 365 -21.22 -13.61 5.99
N CYS A 366 -21.65 -14.29 4.92
CA CYS A 366 -21.44 -13.88 3.53
C CYS A 366 -22.69 -14.10 2.68
N GLU A 367 -23.41 -13.03 2.36
CA GLU A 367 -24.53 -13.05 1.41
C GLU A 367 -24.01 -13.09 -0.05
N ALA A 368 -24.77 -13.72 -0.94
CA ALA A 368 -24.46 -13.80 -2.37
C ALA A 368 -25.71 -13.54 -3.23
N ASN A 369 -25.64 -12.52 -4.08
CA ASN A 369 -26.70 -12.07 -5.00
C ASN A 369 -26.35 -12.32 -6.48
#